data_AF-A0A7S2G840-F1
#
_entry.id   AF-A0A7S2G840-F1
#
_cell.length_a   1.000
_cell.length_b   1.000
_cell.length_c   1.000
_cell.angle_alpha   90.00
_cell.angle_beta   90.00
_cell.angle_gamma   90.00
#
_symmetry.space_group_name_H-M   'P 1'
#
loop_
_entity.id
_entity.type
_entity.pdbx_description
1 polymer ?
#
loop_
_entity_poly.entity_id
_entity_poly.type
_entity_poly.pdbx_seq_one_letter_code
_entity_poly.pdbx_strand_id
1 'polypeptide(L)'
;EEWEALILASGRLVVLSQIVLTEMAVDQRGVTLPWSDTKLGTTLTEIDAVLTQLTYGAPANNLPSPPTQAIADLLFVLRDHLSPPGGRRLAANSVALASAVEALPGLYAAALQQAQSSSGS
;
A
#
# COMPACT_ATOMS: atom_id res chain seq x y z
N GLU A 1 10.92 7.25 15.55
CA GLU A 1 9.97 6.14 15.78
C GLU A 1 8.73 6.23 14.88
N GLU A 2 7.86 7.25 14.97
CA GLU A 2 6.63 7.34 14.14
C GLU A 2 6.88 7.32 12.61
N TRP A 3 7.94 7.97 12.14
CA TRP A 3 8.30 8.00 10.73
C TRP A 3 8.86 6.68 10.19
N GLU A 4 9.54 5.92 11.06
CA GLU A 4 10.04 4.59 10.70
C GLU A 4 8.86 3.61 10.57
N ALA A 5 7.81 3.77 11.39
CA ALA A 5 6.59 2.99 11.26
C ALA A 5 5.89 3.24 9.90
N LEU A 6 5.87 4.48 9.41
CA LEU A 6 5.34 4.80 8.06
C LEU A 6 6.16 4.13 6.95
N ILE A 7 7.49 4.18 7.04
CA ILE A 7 8.39 3.54 6.06
C ILE A 7 8.20 2.01 6.10
N LEU A 8 8.08 1.42 7.28
CA LEU A 8 7.84 -0.02 7.44
C LEU A 8 6.47 -0.44 6.89
N ALA A 9 5.42 0.32 7.21
CA ALA A 9 4.06 0.03 6.74
C ALA A 9 3.93 0.20 5.22
N SER A 10 4.54 1.23 4.64
CA SER A 10 4.60 1.39 3.17
C SER A 10 5.43 0.29 2.50
N GLY A 11 6.57 -0.10 3.09
CA GLY A 11 7.35 -1.25 2.61
C GLY A 11 6.57 -2.57 2.65
N ARG A 12 5.76 -2.80 3.70
CA ARG A 12 4.85 -3.94 3.77
C ARG A 12 3.81 -3.91 2.65
N LEU A 13 3.26 -2.73 2.33
CA LEU A 13 2.30 -2.56 1.24
C LEU A 13 2.91 -2.96 -0.12
N VAL A 14 4.20 -2.63 -0.35
CA VAL A 14 4.93 -3.09 -1.55
C VAL A 14 4.96 -4.61 -1.63
N VAL A 15 5.38 -5.29 -0.57
CA VAL A 15 5.47 -6.75 -0.54
C VAL A 15 4.09 -7.39 -0.80
N LEU A 16 3.04 -6.89 -0.14
CA LEU A 16 1.69 -7.41 -0.33
C LEU A 16 1.18 -7.21 -1.76
N SER A 17 1.48 -6.06 -2.37
CA SER A 17 1.12 -5.81 -3.77
C SER A 17 1.81 -6.80 -4.73
N GLN A 18 3.08 -7.14 -4.49
CA GLN A 18 3.82 -8.12 -5.29
C GLN A 18 3.26 -9.55 -5.13
N ILE A 19 2.81 -9.91 -3.93
CA ILE A 19 2.12 -11.19 -3.68
C ILE A 19 0.83 -11.26 -4.51
N VAL A 20 -0.01 -10.21 -4.46
CA VAL A 20 -1.23 -10.14 -5.26
C VAL A 20 -0.93 -10.27 -6.76
N LEU A 21 0.06 -9.52 -7.28
CA LEU A 21 0.45 -9.62 -8.69
C LEU A 21 0.89 -11.03 -9.08
N THR A 22 1.63 -11.70 -8.21
CA THR A 22 2.10 -13.06 -8.43
C THR A 22 0.93 -14.04 -8.46
N GLU A 23 0.01 -13.95 -7.50
CA GLU A 23 -1.17 -14.81 -7.43
C GLU A 23 -2.09 -14.62 -8.65
N MET A 24 -2.27 -13.38 -9.09
CA MET A 24 -3.04 -13.06 -10.31
C MET A 24 -2.36 -13.58 -11.57
N ALA A 25 -1.03 -13.49 -11.68
CA ALA A 25 -0.28 -14.01 -12.83
C ALA A 25 -0.34 -15.55 -12.90
N VAL A 26 -0.38 -16.22 -11.75
CA VAL A 26 -0.54 -17.68 -11.64
C VAL A 26 -1.95 -18.10 -12.07
N ASP A 27 -2.99 -17.37 -11.62
CA ASP A 27 -4.38 -17.59 -12.04
C ASP A 27 -4.58 -17.38 -13.55
N GLN A 28 -4.03 -16.31 -14.13
CA GLN A 28 -4.11 -16.04 -15.58
C GLN A 28 -3.45 -17.13 -16.44
N ARG A 29 -2.50 -17.88 -15.90
CA ARG A 29 -1.85 -19.02 -16.59
C ARG A 29 -2.66 -20.31 -16.49
N GLY A 30 -3.87 -20.27 -15.90
CA GLY A 30 -4.72 -21.43 -15.70
C GLY A 30 -4.23 -22.38 -14.61
N VAL A 31 -3.28 -21.92 -13.78
CA VAL A 31 -2.77 -22.70 -12.64
C VAL A 31 -3.52 -22.25 -11.40
N THR A 32 -4.68 -22.84 -11.15
CA THR A 32 -5.42 -22.56 -9.92
C THR A 32 -4.78 -23.33 -8.76
N LEU A 33 -4.11 -22.62 -7.86
CA LEU A 33 -3.68 -23.23 -6.60
C LEU A 33 -4.91 -23.38 -5.69
N PRO A 34 -5.10 -24.52 -4.99
CA PRO A 34 -6.28 -24.76 -4.15
C PRO A 34 -6.51 -23.72 -3.04
N TRP A 35 -5.46 -22.98 -2.68
CA TRP A 35 -5.47 -21.92 -1.68
C TRP A 35 -5.41 -20.51 -2.28
N SER A 36 -5.38 -20.35 -3.61
CA SER A 36 -5.19 -19.04 -4.24
C SER A 36 -6.34 -18.07 -3.93
N ASP A 37 -7.60 -18.49 -4.03
CA ASP A 37 -8.74 -17.61 -3.73
C ASP A 37 -8.76 -17.16 -2.26
N THR A 38 -8.49 -18.07 -1.32
CA THR A 38 -8.43 -17.76 0.12
C THR A 38 -7.23 -16.87 0.46
N LYS A 39 -6.06 -17.13 -0.15
CA LYS A 39 -4.87 -16.30 0.04
C LYS A 39 -5.05 -14.91 -0.55
N LEU A 40 -5.55 -14.81 -1.78
CA LEU A 40 -5.79 -13.53 -2.45
C LEU A 40 -6.77 -12.68 -1.65
N GLY A 41 -7.87 -13.27 -1.17
CA GLY A 41 -8.82 -12.57 -0.30
C GLY A 41 -8.19 -12.09 1.02
N THR A 42 -7.33 -12.91 1.63
CA THR A 42 -6.61 -12.56 2.87
C THR A 42 -5.62 -11.42 2.61
N THR A 43 -4.82 -11.52 1.55
CA THR A 43 -3.82 -10.49 1.19
C THR A 43 -4.49 -9.18 0.82
N LEU A 44 -5.61 -9.20 0.09
CA LEU A 44 -6.38 -7.98 -0.20
C LEU A 44 -6.96 -7.33 1.05
N THR A 45 -7.43 -8.14 2.01
CA THR A 45 -7.89 -7.64 3.32
C THR A 45 -6.74 -6.98 4.10
N GLU A 46 -5.56 -7.58 4.04
CA GLU A 46 -4.36 -7.05 4.68
C GLU A 46 -3.89 -5.73 4.05
N ILE A 47 -3.96 -5.63 2.72
CA ILE A 47 -3.69 -4.40 1.96
C ILE A 47 -4.66 -3.29 2.36
N ASP A 48 -5.96 -3.56 2.41
CA ASP A 48 -6.97 -2.58 2.79
C ASP A 48 -6.77 -2.09 4.24
N ALA A 49 -6.41 -3.00 5.15
CA ALA A 49 -6.08 -2.65 6.53
C ALA A 49 -4.84 -1.73 6.61
N VAL A 50 -3.77 -2.05 5.88
CA VAL A 50 -2.55 -1.21 5.84
C VAL A 50 -2.84 0.15 5.23
N LEU A 51 -3.55 0.21 4.11
CA LEU A 51 -3.93 1.46 3.46
C LEU A 51 -4.81 2.33 4.35
N THR A 52 -5.76 1.72 5.06
CA THR A 52 -6.60 2.44 6.02
C THR A 52 -5.75 3.07 7.13
N GLN A 53 -4.80 2.31 7.68
CA GLN A 53 -3.89 2.82 8.72
C GLN A 53 -2.98 3.93 8.20
N LEU A 54 -2.45 3.81 6.97
CA LEU A 54 -1.64 4.85 6.35
C LEU A 54 -2.45 6.11 6.02
N THR A 55 -3.72 5.96 5.61
CA THR A 55 -4.59 7.07 5.20
C THR A 55 -5.04 7.91 6.38
N TYR A 56 -5.43 7.27 7.48
CA TYR A 56 -6.02 7.96 8.64
C TYR A 56 -5.06 8.10 9.83
N GLY A 57 -3.94 7.38 9.81
CA GLY A 57 -3.12 7.14 11.00
C GLY A 57 -3.69 6.01 11.86
N ALA A 58 -2.82 5.39 12.65
CA ALA A 58 -3.17 4.36 13.63
C ALA A 58 -2.30 4.55 14.88
N PRO A 59 -2.78 5.29 15.89
CA PRO A 59 -2.01 5.59 17.11
C PRO A 59 -1.55 4.34 17.85
N ALA A 60 -2.36 3.28 17.84
CA ALA A 60 -2.02 1.99 18.45
C ALA A 60 -0.78 1.31 17.81
N ASN A 61 -0.44 1.69 16.57
CA ASN A 61 0.68 1.16 15.81
C ASN A 61 1.79 2.21 15.61
N ASN A 62 1.75 3.33 16.34
CA ASN A 62 2.64 4.48 16.14
C ASN A 62 2.68 4.99 14.69
N LEU A 63 1.55 4.90 13.99
CA LEU A 63 1.39 5.43 12.64
C LEU A 63 0.72 6.80 12.72
N PRO A 64 1.44 7.89 12.46
CA PRO A 64 0.84 9.22 12.38
C PRO A 64 -0.01 9.34 11.11
N SER A 65 -0.84 10.38 11.05
CA SER A 65 -1.55 10.76 9.82
C SER A 65 -0.55 11.16 8.71
N PRO A 66 -0.96 11.12 7.43
CA PRO A 66 -0.11 11.49 6.31
C PRO A 66 0.54 12.87 6.50
N PRO A 67 1.84 13.01 6.21
CA PRO A 67 2.57 14.25 6.50
C PRO A 67 2.31 15.35 5.48
N THR A 68 1.77 15.03 4.31
CA THR A 68 1.41 16.00 3.27
C THR A 68 0.08 15.63 2.62
N GLN A 69 -0.62 16.64 2.10
CA GLN A 69 -1.86 16.42 1.34
C GLN A 69 -1.60 15.53 0.10
N ALA A 70 -0.46 15.70 -0.57
CA ALA A 70 -0.11 14.89 -1.75
C ALA A 70 0.01 13.39 -1.40
N ILE A 71 0.57 13.05 -0.24
CA ILE A 71 0.63 11.65 0.22
C ILE A 71 -0.76 11.16 0.61
N ALA A 72 -1.58 11.99 1.26
CA ALA A 72 -2.96 11.64 1.58
C ALA A 72 -3.78 11.36 0.30
N ASP A 73 -3.70 12.23 -0.71
CA ASP A 73 -4.40 12.08 -1.99
C ASP A 73 -3.98 10.79 -2.71
N LEU A 74 -2.67 10.48 -2.71
CA LEU A 74 -2.15 9.24 -3.29
C LEU A 74 -2.71 8.00 -2.57
N LEU A 75 -2.79 8.02 -1.24
CA LEU A 75 -3.32 6.91 -0.45
C LEU A 75 -4.82 6.70 -0.71
N PHE A 76 -5.58 7.78 -0.88
CA PHE A 76 -7.00 7.70 -1.28
C PHE A 76 -7.16 7.08 -2.66
N VAL A 77 -6.35 7.49 -3.64
CA VAL A 77 -6.36 6.90 -4.99
C VAL A 77 -6.01 5.41 -4.94
N LEU A 78 -4.97 5.03 -4.19
CA LEU A 78 -4.58 3.63 -4.02
C LEU A 78 -5.70 2.81 -3.37
N ARG A 79 -6.33 3.36 -2.33
CA ARG A 79 -7.45 2.70 -1.66
C ARG A 79 -8.66 2.53 -2.56
N ASP A 80 -9.05 3.54 -3.34
CA ASP A 80 -10.15 3.42 -4.30
C ASP A 80 -9.90 2.35 -5.38
N HIS A 81 -8.64 2.14 -5.75
CA HIS A 81 -8.27 1.08 -6.68
C HIS A 81 -8.20 -0.32 -6.06
N LEU A 82 -8.04 -0.41 -4.74
CA LEU A 82 -7.85 -1.66 -3.99
C LEU A 82 -9.07 -2.08 -3.16
N SER A 83 -9.96 -1.15 -2.85
CA SER A 83 -11.22 -1.40 -2.15
C SER A 83 -12.18 -2.21 -3.04
N PRO A 84 -12.84 -3.24 -2.50
CA PRO A 84 -13.71 -4.11 -3.29
C PRO A 84 -14.98 -3.36 -3.74
N PRO A 85 -15.41 -3.51 -5.00
CA PRO A 85 -16.14 -4.71 -5.36
C PRO A 85 -15.69 -5.31 -6.71
N GLY A 86 -15.11 -6.51 -6.66
CA GLY A 86 -14.80 -7.32 -7.84
C GLY A 86 -13.30 -7.31 -8.18
N GLY A 87 -12.55 -8.22 -7.57
CA GLY A 87 -11.11 -8.44 -7.78
C GLY A 87 -10.66 -8.64 -9.24
N ARG A 88 -11.59 -8.72 -10.20
CA ARG A 88 -11.30 -8.72 -11.64
C ARG A 88 -10.87 -7.35 -12.20
N ARG A 89 -11.22 -6.22 -11.56
CA ARG A 89 -10.75 -4.88 -12.00
C ARG A 89 -9.32 -4.55 -11.54
N LEU A 90 -8.82 -5.19 -10.47
CA LEU A 90 -7.42 -5.06 -10.06
C LEU A 90 -6.45 -5.48 -11.19
N ALA A 91 -6.84 -6.44 -12.04
CA ALA A 91 -5.98 -6.97 -13.09
C ALA A 91 -5.59 -5.92 -14.13
N ALA A 92 -6.53 -5.04 -14.49
CA ALA A 92 -6.36 -4.05 -15.57
C ALA A 92 -5.48 -2.86 -15.16
N ASN A 93 -5.41 -2.56 -13.85
CA ASN A 93 -4.65 -1.42 -13.30
C ASN A 93 -3.42 -1.85 -12.48
N SER A 94 -3.10 -3.14 -12.49
CA SER A 94 -2.13 -3.79 -11.62
C SER A 94 -0.71 -3.21 -11.72
N VAL A 95 -0.26 -2.86 -12.93
CA VAL A 95 1.08 -2.26 -13.16
C VAL A 95 1.17 -0.82 -12.62
N ALA A 96 0.19 0.03 -12.93
CA ALA A 96 0.17 1.41 -12.46
C ALA A 96 0.03 1.49 -10.93
N LEU A 97 -0.74 0.56 -10.36
CA LEU A 97 -0.89 0.40 -8.92
C LEU A 97 0.43 -0.03 -8.26
N ALA A 98 1.13 -1.00 -8.84
CA ALA A 98 2.43 -1.45 -8.35
C ALA A 98 3.44 -0.30 -8.32
N SER A 99 3.53 0.48 -9.40
CA SER A 99 4.42 1.64 -9.49
C SER A 99 4.11 2.70 -8.44
N ALA A 100 2.82 2.96 -8.18
CA ALA A 100 2.39 3.93 -7.18
C ALA A 100 2.69 3.45 -5.75
N VAL A 101 2.51 2.16 -5.47
CA VAL A 101 2.84 1.56 -4.17
C VAL A 101 4.36 1.52 -3.94
N GLU A 102 5.15 1.19 -4.96
CA GLU A 102 6.62 1.17 -4.90
C GLU A 102 7.23 2.56 -4.64
N ALA A 103 6.55 3.63 -5.07
CA ALA A 103 6.99 5.00 -4.83
C ALA A 103 6.75 5.48 -3.38
N LEU A 104 5.80 4.89 -2.64
CA LEU A 104 5.38 5.38 -1.31
C LEU A 104 6.53 5.46 -0.29
N PRO A 105 7.39 4.43 -0.11
CA PRO A 105 8.50 4.52 0.85
C PRO A 105 9.45 5.68 0.54
N GLY A 106 9.72 5.92 -0.74
CA GLY A 106 10.56 7.04 -1.19
C GLY A 106 9.92 8.40 -0.92
N LEU A 107 8.60 8.53 -1.10
CA LEU A 107 7.84 9.74 -0.78
C LEU A 107 7.86 10.04 0.73
N TYR A 108 7.70 9.01 1.57
CA TYR A 108 7.82 9.16 3.02
C TYR A 108 9.24 9.54 3.47
N ALA A 109 10.26 8.94 2.87
CA ALA A 109 11.65 9.27 3.14
C ALA A 109 11.98 10.73 2.75
N ALA A 110 11.49 11.18 1.59
CA ALA A 110 11.66 12.57 1.15
C ALA A 110 10.94 13.57 2.06
N ALA A 111 9.71 13.25 2.49
CA ALA A 111 8.96 14.07 3.44
C ALA A 111 9.69 14.19 4.79
N LEU A 112 10.29 13.09 5.27
CA LEU A 112 11.11 13.10 6.49
C LEU A 112 12.32 14.03 6.36
N GLN A 113 13.05 13.95 5.24
CA GLN A 113 14.21 14.82 5.00
C GLN A 113 13.81 16.30 4.96
N GLN A 114 12.67 16.65 4.35
CA GLN A 114 12.17 18.02 4.34
C GLN A 114 11.81 18.51 5.74
N ALA A 115 11.11 17.70 6.54
CA ALA A 115 10.75 18.04 7.91
C ALA A 115 11.99 18.27 8.80
N GLN A 116 13.05 17.48 8.63
CA GLN A 116 14.32 17.64 9.34
C GLN A 116 15.11 18.87 8.90
N SER A 117 14.96 19.29 7.63
CA SER A 117 15.64 20.47 7.10
C SER A 117 15.03 21.79 7.61
N SER A 118 13.71 21.80 7.87
CA SER A 118 12.97 22.98 8.32
C SER A 118 13.10 23.31 9.80
N SER A 119 13.59 22.39 10.63
CA SER A 119 13.75 22.58 12.09
C SER A 119 15.15 23.09 12.50
N GLY A 120 16.03 23.36 11.54
CA GLY A 120 17.41 23.79 11.75
C GLY A 120 17.75 25.23 11.31
N SER A 121 16.76 26.12 11.17
CA SER A 121 16.96 27.54 10.81
C SER A 121 16.58 28.50 11.93
#